data_AF-A0A5J4NKP1-F1
#
_entry.id   AF-A0A5J4NKP1-F1
#
_cell.length_a   1.000
_cell.length_b   1.000
_cell.length_c   1.000
_cell.angle_alpha   90.00
_cell.angle_beta   90.00
_cell.angle_gamma   90.00
#
_symmetry.space_group_name_H-M   'P 1'
#
loop_
_entity.id
_entity.type
_entity.pdbx_description
1 polymer ?
#
loop_
_entity_poly.entity_id
_entity_poly.type
_entity_poly.pdbx_seq_one_letter_code
_entity_poly.pdbx_strand_id
1 'polypeptide(L)'
;YIYHFIEKATNELLVEPDIESALVICDLVRGQEISAKHAVSSIKRRLQHDNPNIILHTLYVLESMMKNCGTSVHEEVATPDFMQALVSLTTVRRFVV
;
A
#
# COMPACT_ATOMS: atom_id res chain seq x y z
N TYR A 1 9.09 -0.49 -12.38
CA TYR A 1 9.95 0.34 -11.52
C TYR A 1 9.39 0.39 -10.10
N ILE A 2 8.25 1.03 -9.83
CA ILE A 2 7.64 1.08 -8.48
C ILE A 2 7.32 -0.31 -7.87
N TYR A 3 6.94 -1.29 -8.69
CA TYR A 3 6.63 -2.66 -8.23
C TYR A 3 7.78 -3.34 -7.50
N HIS A 4 9.02 -3.11 -7.92
CA HIS A 4 10.19 -3.70 -7.28
C HIS A 4 10.31 -3.22 -5.82
N PHE A 5 10.12 -1.91 -5.59
CA PHE A 5 10.15 -1.36 -4.23
C PHE A 5 8.96 -1.81 -3.40
N ILE A 6 7.77 -1.95 -3.99
CA ILE A 6 6.60 -2.49 -3.29
C ILE A 6 6.86 -3.94 -2.87
N GLU A 7 7.38 -4.79 -3.75
CA GLU A 7 7.69 -6.18 -3.43
C GLU A 7 8.76 -6.29 -2.33
N LYS A 8 9.81 -5.46 -2.41
CA LYS A 8 10.85 -5.40 -1.38
C LYS A 8 10.27 -4.93 -0.05
N ALA A 9 9.51 -3.84 -0.03
CA ALA A 9 8.91 -3.25 1.17
C ALA A 9 7.84 -4.13 1.83
N THR A 10 7.28 -5.08 1.08
CA THR A 10 6.18 -5.94 1.51
C THR A 10 6.54 -7.41 1.40
N ASN A 11 7.82 -7.73 1.58
CA ASN A 11 8.29 -9.11 1.62
C ASN A 11 7.80 -9.78 2.93
N GLU A 12 7.22 -10.97 2.81
CA GLU A 12 6.64 -11.71 3.93
C GLU A 12 7.63 -12.15 5.01
N LEU A 13 8.93 -12.14 4.67
CA LEU A 13 10.04 -12.51 5.55
C LEU A 13 10.60 -11.32 6.34
N LEU A 14 10.10 -10.10 6.09
CA LEU A 14 10.50 -8.92 6.87
C LEU A 14 10.01 -9.05 8.32
N VAL A 15 10.95 -8.96 9.25
CA VAL A 15 10.67 -8.90 10.70
C VAL A 15 10.18 -7.51 11.10
N GLU A 16 10.75 -6.47 10.48
CA GLU A 16 10.41 -5.07 10.71
C GLU A 16 10.06 -4.38 9.38
N PRO A 17 9.26 -3.29 9.41
CA PRO A 17 8.93 -2.54 8.20
C PRO A 17 10.19 -1.99 7.49
N ASP A 18 10.29 -2.16 6.18
CA ASP A 18 11.35 -1.57 5.36
C ASP A 18 11.05 -0.09 5.07
N ILE A 19 11.45 0.76 6.02
CA ILE A 19 11.24 2.21 5.95
C ILE A 19 11.94 2.81 4.73
N GLU A 20 13.12 2.32 4.37
CA GLU A 20 13.90 2.85 3.25
C GLU A 20 13.14 2.66 1.93
N SER A 21 12.65 1.45 1.66
CA SER A 21 11.88 1.18 0.45
C SER A 21 10.55 1.95 0.42
N ALA A 22 9.90 2.13 1.59
CA ALA A 22 8.68 2.94 1.69
C ALA A 22 8.95 4.43 1.38
N LEU A 23 10.07 4.98 1.85
CA LEU A 23 10.47 6.36 1.55
C LEU A 23 10.83 6.53 0.07
N VAL A 24 11.53 5.56 -0.53
CA VAL A 24 11.78 5.58 -1.98
C VAL A 24 10.47 5.62 -2.76
N ILE A 25 9.48 4.81 -2.40
CA ILE A 25 8.14 4.87 -3.04
C ILE A 25 7.54 6.28 -2.91
N CYS A 26 7.63 6.90 -1.73
CA CYS A 26 7.13 8.26 -1.53
C CYS A 26 7.88 9.27 -2.40
N ASP A 27 9.21 9.16 -2.53
CA ASP A 27 10.04 10.04 -3.35
C ASP A 27 9.67 9.96 -4.82
N LEU A 28 9.41 8.75 -5.34
CA LEU A 28 8.97 8.58 -6.73
C LEU A 28 7.62 9.24 -7.01
N VAL A 29 6.70 9.21 -6.05
CA VAL A 29 5.38 9.85 -6.18
C VAL A 29 5.49 11.37 -6.04
N ARG A 30 6.25 11.87 -5.05
CA ARG A 30 6.48 13.31 -4.84
C ARG A 30 7.25 13.95 -5.99
N GLY A 31 8.24 13.23 -6.53
CA GLY A 31 9.01 13.61 -7.71
C GLY A 31 8.23 13.51 -9.01
N GLN A 32 6.97 13.05 -8.97
CA GLN A 32 6.09 12.85 -10.13
C GLN A 32 6.64 11.88 -11.18
N GLU A 33 7.66 11.09 -10.84
CA GLU A 33 8.14 9.98 -11.68
C GLU A 33 7.08 8.90 -11.82
N ILE A 34 6.24 8.75 -10.78
CA ILE A 34 5.07 7.88 -10.77
C ILE A 34 3.85 8.68 -10.32
N SER A 35 2.74 8.55 -11.05
CA SER A 35 1.48 9.20 -10.64
C SER A 35 0.90 8.59 -9.36
N ALA A 36 0.30 9.42 -8.52
CA ALA A 36 -0.37 8.99 -7.29
C ALA A 36 -1.40 7.88 -7.56
N LYS A 37 -2.21 8.04 -8.62
CA LYS A 37 -3.16 7.03 -9.09
C LYS A 37 -2.50 5.66 -9.35
N HIS A 38 -1.37 5.64 -10.05
CA HIS A 38 -0.67 4.39 -10.36
C HIS A 38 -0.10 3.74 -9.09
N ALA A 39 0.49 4.54 -8.20
CA ALA A 39 1.03 4.05 -6.93
C ALA A 39 -0.08 3.49 -6.03
N VAL A 40 -1.15 4.26 -5.79
CA VAL A 40 -2.27 3.86 -4.94
C VAL A 40 -3.01 2.63 -5.50
N SER A 41 -3.20 2.55 -6.82
CA SER A 41 -3.74 1.34 -7.46
C SER A 41 -2.86 0.10 -7.23
N SER A 42 -1.54 0.27 -7.29
CA SER A 42 -0.58 -0.82 -7.03
C SER A 42 -0.62 -1.27 -5.57
N ILE A 43 -0.72 -0.34 -4.62
CA ILE A 43 -0.91 -0.62 -3.19
C ILE A 43 -2.24 -1.33 -2.94
N LYS A 44 -3.34 -0.85 -3.52
CA LYS A 44 -4.67 -1.48 -3.43
C LYS A 44 -4.62 -2.93 -3.89
N ARG A 45 -3.94 -3.22 -5.00
CA ARG A 45 -3.77 -4.59 -5.50
C ARG A 45 -2.94 -5.44 -4.54
N ARG A 46 -1.87 -4.89 -3.96
CA ARG A 46 -1.02 -5.61 -3.00
C ARG A 46 -1.77 -5.95 -1.70
N LEU A 47 -2.72 -5.12 -1.27
CA LEU A 47 -3.60 -5.41 -0.12
C LEU A 47 -4.53 -6.61 -0.33
N GLN A 48 -4.73 -7.08 -1.56
CA GLN A 48 -5.56 -8.26 -1.85
C GLN A 48 -4.83 -9.60 -1.66
N HIS A 49 -3.58 -9.58 -1.18
CA HIS A 49 -2.80 -10.78 -0.93
C HIS A 49 -3.33 -11.58 0.27
N ASP A 50 -3.27 -12.92 0.24
CA ASP A 50 -3.79 -13.75 1.34
C ASP A 50 -2.84 -13.81 2.56
N ASN A 51 -1.53 -13.61 2.34
CA ASN A 51 -0.54 -13.59 3.42
C ASN A 51 -0.70 -12.32 4.31
N PRO A 52 -0.96 -12.47 5.62
CA PRO A 52 -1.17 -11.35 6.53
C PRO A 52 0.08 -10.46 6.73
N ASN A 53 1.29 -11.01 6.64
CA ASN A 53 2.52 -10.21 6.74
C ASN A 53 2.65 -9.27 5.54
N ILE A 54 2.29 -9.74 4.34
CA ILE A 54 2.29 -8.91 3.13
C ILE A 54 1.26 -7.79 3.26
N ILE A 55 0.04 -8.09 3.75
CA ILE A 55 -0.99 -7.08 3.99
C ILE A 55 -0.49 -6.04 5.01
N LEU A 56 0.05 -6.48 6.15
CA LEU A 56 0.55 -5.60 7.21
C LEU A 56 1.64 -4.66 6.70
N HIS A 57 2.64 -5.19 6.02
CA HIS A 57 3.73 -4.38 5.43
C HIS A 57 3.21 -3.43 4.34
N THR A 58 2.20 -3.85 3.58
CA THR A 58 1.55 -2.97 2.61
C THR A 58 0.82 -1.81 3.29
N LEU A 59 0.20 -2.03 4.45
CA LEU A 59 -0.42 -0.97 5.25
C LEU A 59 0.61 0.03 5.79
N TYR A 60 1.82 -0.43 6.17
CA TYR A 60 2.92 0.48 6.53
C TYR A 60 3.36 1.35 5.35
N VAL A 61 3.46 0.79 4.14
CA VAL A 61 3.76 1.58 2.94
C VAL A 61 2.65 2.60 2.68
N LEU A 62 1.38 2.20 2.78
CA LEU A 62 0.23 3.10 2.62
C LEU A 62 0.26 4.24 3.64
N GLU A 63 0.52 3.94 4.91
CA GLU A 63 0.66 4.93 5.98
C GLU A 63 1.77 5.94 5.65
N SER A 64 2.94 5.45 5.21
CA SER A 64 4.05 6.31 4.78
C SER A 64 3.65 7.21 3.61
N MET A 65 2.98 6.67 2.60
CA MET A 65 2.49 7.46 1.46
C MET A 65 1.49 8.54 1.90
N MET A 66 0.55 8.21 2.79
CA MET A 66 -0.41 9.17 3.34
C MET A 66 0.26 10.30 4.13
N LYS A 67 1.37 10.03 4.81
CA LYS A 67 2.11 11.06 5.56
C LYS A 67 2.99 11.94 4.66
N ASN A 68 3.56 11.38 3.60
CA ASN A 68 4.63 12.05 2.85
C ASN A 68 4.20 12.63 1.50
N CYS A 69 3.19 12.08 0.83
CA CYS A 69 2.90 12.42 -0.57
C CYS A 69 1.85 13.53 -0.75
N GLY A 70 1.20 13.97 0.33
CA GLY A 70 0.22 15.06 0.31
C GLY A 70 -1.08 14.75 -0.45
N THR A 71 -1.76 15.80 -0.89
CA THR A 71 -3.16 15.76 -1.38
C THR A 71 -3.37 14.79 -2.54
N SER A 72 -2.41 14.64 -3.46
CA SER A 72 -2.55 13.76 -4.63
C SER A 72 -2.74 12.29 -4.24
N VAL A 73 -2.10 11.82 -3.17
CA VAL A 73 -2.34 10.47 -2.63
C VAL A 73 -3.61 10.43 -1.80
N HIS A 74 -3.90 11.48 -1.02
CA HIS A 74 -5.10 11.55 -0.20
C HIS A 74 -6.37 11.44 -1.04
N GLU A 75 -6.43 12.12 -2.18
CA GLU A 75 -7.59 12.10 -3.09
C GLU A 75 -7.83 10.71 -3.69
N GLU A 76 -6.78 9.97 -4.03
CA GLU A 76 -6.88 8.61 -4.58
C GLU A 76 -7.29 7.59 -3.50
N VAL A 77 -6.82 7.76 -2.26
CA VAL A 77 -7.16 6.90 -1.12
C VAL A 77 -8.56 7.19 -0.57
N ALA A 78 -8.99 8.45 -0.55
CA ALA A 78 -10.29 8.89 -0.05
C ALA A 78 -11.46 8.62 -1.02
N THR A 79 -11.31 7.63 -1.90
CA THR A 79 -12.37 7.20 -2.83
C THR A 79 -13.22 6.09 -2.20
N PRO A 80 -14.54 6.01 -2.51
CA PRO A 80 -15.39 4.92 -2.03
C PRO A 80 -14.84 3.53 -2.39
N ASP A 81 -14.27 3.41 -3.59
CA ASP A 81 -13.69 2.16 -4.10
C ASP A 81 -12.46 1.71 -3.31
N PHE A 82 -11.56 2.63 -2.94
CA PHE A 82 -10.40 2.29 -2.11
C PHE A 82 -10.81 2.02 -0.66
N MET A 83 -11.71 2.82 -0.09
CA MET A 83 -12.22 2.63 1.26
C MET A 83 -12.95 1.28 1.41
N GLN A 84 -13.72 0.86 0.40
CA GLN A 84 -14.35 -0.46 0.39
C GLN A 84 -13.31 -1.59 0.41
N ALA A 85 -12.18 -1.43 -0.27
CA ALA A 85 -11.09 -2.39 -0.19
C ALA A 85 -10.52 -2.49 1.23
N LEU A 86 -10.34 -1.37 1.94
CA LEU A 86 -9.91 -1.40 3.35
C LEU A 86 -10.93 -2.08 4.27
N VAL A 87 -12.23 -1.81 4.10
CA VAL A 87 -13.30 -2.48 4.86
C VAL A 87 -13.30 -4.00 4.61
N SER A 88 -12.96 -4.43 3.38
CA SER A 88 -12.88 -5.86 3.08
C SER A 88 -11.78 -6.58 3.86
N LEU A 89 -10.72 -5.89 4.30
CA LEU A 89 -9.64 -6.47 5.11
C LEU A 89 -10.07 -6.75 6.55
N THR A 90 -11.05 -6.00 7.07
CA THR A 90 -11.55 -6.18 8.45
C THR A 90 -12.69 -7.20 8.52
N THR A 91 -13.29 -7.51 7.37
CA THR A 91 -14.36 -8.51 7.29
C THR A 91 -13.73 -9.89 7.35
N VAL A 92 -13.87 -10.56 8.50
CA VAL A 92 -13.44 -11.95 8.68
C VAL A 92 -14.10 -12.77 7.57
N ARG A 93 -13.28 -13.40 6.70
CA ARG A 93 -13.74 -14.49 5.84
C ARG A 93 -14.21 -15.60 6.78
N ARG A 94 -15.49 -15.58 7.17
CA ARG A 94 -16.10 -16.67 7.92
C ARG A 94 -15.93 -17.90 7.05
N PHE A 95 -15.09 -18.83 7.50
CA PHE A 95 -15.07 -20.18 6.97
C PHE A 95 -16.50 -20.71 7.09
N VAL A 96 -17.16 -20.84 5.95
CA VAL A 96 -18.36 -21.67 5.86
C VAL A 96 -17.83 -23.09 5.97
N VAL A 97 -17.96 -23.67 7.16
CA VAL A 97 -17.74 -25.09 7.44
C VAL A 97 -18.87 -25.88 6.79
#